data_AF-A0A0M3HUV3-F1
#
_entry.id   AF-A0A0M3HUV3-F1
#
_cell.length_a   1.000
_cell.length_b   1.000
_cell.length_c   1.000
_cell.angle_alpha   90.00
_cell.angle_beta   90.00
_cell.angle_gamma   90.00
#
_symmetry.space_group_name_H-M   'P 1'
#
loop_
_entity.id
_entity.type
_entity.pdbx_description
1 polymer ?
#
loop_
_entity_poly.entity_id
_entity_poly.type
_entity_poly.pdbx_seq_one_letter_code
_entity_poly.pdbx_strand_id
1 'polypeptide(L)'
;MARHHLLALAIAAAFVYVKTQTQKPIFPVSCYLNVLIILDRSDSVKGGFNRSRDFVANISDELNVGPNAHRVAMIVYSGLNYRREVYKWNFAKNNAEFQRTVLGLRAIGGTTNTKKALEIGLELMQTRNKSIPTLIMVVTDGRSADDPKEPALALQAIPNTWMFAAATGDPLLADRSSLL
;
A
#
# COMPACT_ATOMS: atom_id res chain seq x y z
N MET A 1 28.13 -56.97 4.87
CA MET A 1 28.62 -55.61 5.17
C MET A 1 27.98 -54.60 4.22
N ALA A 2 26.74 -54.16 4.46
CA ALA A 2 26.05 -53.22 3.56
C ALA A 2 24.96 -52.43 4.29
N ARG A 3 25.32 -51.65 5.32
CA ARG A 3 24.31 -50.90 6.10
C ARG A 3 24.73 -49.49 6.51
N HIS A 4 25.79 -48.92 5.92
CA HIS A 4 26.29 -47.59 6.29
C HIS A 4 26.29 -46.57 5.14
N HIS A 5 25.85 -46.93 3.93
CA HIS A 5 25.82 -46.01 2.77
C HIS A 5 24.46 -45.33 2.51
N LEU A 6 23.38 -45.78 3.16
CA LEU A 6 22.03 -45.23 2.92
C LEU A 6 21.70 -43.97 3.74
N LEU A 7 22.36 -43.75 4.89
CA LEU A 7 22.08 -42.56 5.71
C LEU A 7 22.71 -41.28 5.15
N ALA A 8 23.90 -41.36 4.55
CA ALA A 8 24.61 -40.19 4.03
C ALA A 8 23.88 -39.56 2.83
N LEU A 9 23.26 -40.38 1.97
CA LEU A 9 22.47 -39.95 0.82
C LEU A 9 21.17 -39.24 1.24
N ALA A 10 20.50 -39.73 2.29
CA ALA A 10 19.28 -39.11 2.81
C ALA A 10 19.55 -37.74 3.45
N ILE A 11 20.67 -37.60 4.17
CA ILE A 11 21.06 -36.32 4.79
C ILE A 11 21.44 -35.30 3.71
N ALA A 12 22.21 -35.68 2.68
CA ALA A 12 22.52 -34.79 1.56
C ALA A 12 21.28 -34.38 0.77
N ALA A 13 20.35 -35.31 0.50
CA ALA A 13 19.08 -35.01 -0.16
C ALA A 13 18.20 -34.08 0.69
N ALA A 14 18.18 -34.23 2.01
CA ALA A 14 17.45 -33.33 2.92
C ALA A 14 18.09 -31.93 2.96
N PHE A 15 19.42 -31.82 3.00
CA PHE A 15 20.12 -30.52 2.94
C PHE A 15 19.96 -29.82 1.58
N VAL A 16 19.90 -30.57 0.47
CA VAL A 16 19.61 -30.02 -0.86
C VAL A 16 18.14 -29.57 -0.96
N TYR A 17 17.20 -30.33 -0.40
CA TYR A 17 15.77 -29.98 -0.41
C TYR A 17 15.46 -28.73 0.42
N VAL A 18 16.17 -28.52 1.54
CA VAL A 18 15.99 -27.34 2.40
C VAL A 18 16.51 -26.04 1.75
N LYS A 19 17.27 -26.09 0.64
CA LYS A 19 17.92 -24.90 0.06
C LYS A 19 17.16 -24.16 -1.05
N THR A 20 15.91 -24.52 -1.33
CA THR A 20 15.07 -23.80 -2.32
C THR A 20 13.64 -23.57 -1.84
N GLN A 21 13.49 -22.92 -0.69
CA GLN A 21 12.37 -21.99 -0.52
C GLN A 21 12.86 -20.62 -0.94
N THR A 22 12.86 -20.36 -2.26
CA THR A 22 12.84 -18.98 -2.74
C THR A 22 11.56 -18.38 -2.18
N GLN A 23 11.69 -17.52 -1.17
CA GLN A 23 10.63 -16.65 -0.71
C GLN A 23 10.04 -16.00 -1.96
N LYS A 24 8.80 -16.39 -2.33
CA LYS A 24 8.10 -15.75 -3.44
C LYS A 24 8.16 -14.26 -3.12
N PRO A 25 8.82 -13.43 -3.95
CA PRO A 25 9.00 -12.04 -3.60
C PRO A 25 7.63 -11.46 -3.32
N ILE A 26 7.54 -10.67 -2.25
CA ILE A 26 6.28 -10.06 -1.78
C ILE A 26 5.57 -9.36 -2.94
N PHE A 27 6.34 -8.92 -3.94
CA PHE A 27 5.84 -8.47 -5.23
C PHE A 27 6.38 -9.36 -6.36
N PRO A 28 5.56 -9.77 -7.34
CA PRO A 28 6.08 -10.34 -8.58
C PRO A 28 7.02 -9.33 -9.23
N VAL A 29 8.10 -9.82 -9.82
CA VAL A 29 9.05 -8.99 -10.59
C VAL A 29 8.37 -8.56 -11.89
N SER A 30 7.44 -7.62 -11.77
CA SER A 30 6.76 -7.00 -12.89
C SER A 30 7.49 -5.72 -13.26
N CYS A 31 7.66 -5.48 -14.55
CA CYS A 31 8.25 -4.23 -15.02
C CYS A 31 7.40 -3.01 -14.62
N TYR A 32 6.09 -3.20 -14.40
CA TYR A 32 5.13 -2.15 -14.07
C TYR A 32 4.14 -2.56 -12.97
N LEU A 33 3.62 -1.58 -12.24
CA LEU A 33 2.64 -1.77 -11.16
C LEU A 33 1.49 -0.78 -11.33
N ASN A 34 0.28 -1.19 -10.94
CA ASN A 34 -0.72 -0.24 -10.51
C ASN A 34 -0.45 0.08 -9.03
N VAL A 35 -0.43 1.35 -8.64
CA VAL A 35 -0.24 1.78 -7.26
C VAL A 35 -1.43 2.65 -6.85
N LEU A 36 -2.26 2.14 -5.94
CA LEU A 36 -3.35 2.90 -5.32
C LEU A 36 -2.89 3.41 -3.95
N ILE A 37 -2.84 4.72 -3.78
CA ILE A 37 -2.46 5.37 -2.52
C ILE A 37 -3.72 5.89 -1.84
N ILE A 38 -3.93 5.53 -0.58
CA ILE A 38 -5.03 6.00 0.25
C ILE A 38 -4.41 6.79 1.39
N LEU A 39 -4.38 8.11 1.22
CA LEU A 39 -3.67 9.05 2.09
C LEU A 39 -4.64 9.75 3.05
N ASP A 40 -4.44 9.48 4.33
CA ASP A 40 -5.11 10.20 5.42
C ASP A 40 -4.58 11.63 5.50
N ARG A 41 -5.50 12.59 5.44
CA ARG A 41 -5.26 14.03 5.49
C ARG A 41 -5.63 14.65 6.83
N SER A 42 -6.10 13.84 7.79
CA SER A 42 -6.37 14.31 9.13
C SER A 42 -5.08 14.85 9.78
N ASP A 43 -5.21 15.93 10.54
CA ASP A 43 -4.12 16.47 11.36
C ASP A 43 -4.42 16.15 12.83
N SER A 44 -4.56 14.85 13.13
CA SER A 44 -4.89 14.40 14.49
C SER A 44 -3.75 14.71 15.48
N VAL A 45 -2.53 14.79 14.96
CA VAL A 45 -1.30 15.26 15.62
C VAL A 45 -0.70 16.38 14.77
N LYS A 46 -0.38 17.54 15.36
CA LYS A 46 0.24 18.67 14.64
C LYS A 46 1.43 18.20 13.80
N GLY A 47 1.33 18.32 12.47
CA GLY A 47 2.40 17.95 11.54
C GLY A 47 2.46 16.46 11.19
N GLY A 48 1.49 15.65 11.63
CA GLY A 48 1.33 14.24 11.25
C GLY A 48 1.10 14.09 9.75
N PHE A 49 0.22 14.93 9.18
CA PHE A 49 -0.05 14.89 7.74
C PHE A 49 1.19 15.21 6.90
N ASN A 50 2.05 16.13 7.33
CA ASN A 50 3.28 16.45 6.59
C ASN A 50 4.17 15.21 6.46
N ARG A 51 4.30 14.39 7.52
CA ARG A 51 5.04 13.12 7.46
C ARG A 51 4.40 12.12 6.49
N SER A 52 3.08 11.95 6.53
CA SER A 52 2.36 11.10 5.57
C SER A 52 2.52 11.55 4.13
N ARG A 53 2.40 12.86 3.88
CA ARG A 53 2.59 13.47 2.56
C ARG A 53 4.02 13.27 2.06
N ASP A 54 5.01 13.54 2.90
CA ASP A 54 6.42 13.46 2.52
C ASP A 54 6.82 11.98 2.29
N PHE A 55 6.28 11.04 3.08
CA PHE A 55 6.42 9.60 2.83
C PHE A 55 5.88 9.20 1.45
N VAL A 56 4.68 9.67 1.08
CA VAL A 56 4.10 9.41 -0.26
C VAL A 56 4.94 10.04 -1.37
N ALA A 57 5.47 11.26 -1.15
CA ALA A 57 6.34 11.91 -2.11
C ALA A 57 7.65 11.11 -2.31
N ASN A 58 8.29 10.67 -1.22
CA ASN A 58 9.53 9.90 -1.29
C ASN A 58 9.35 8.53 -1.96
N ILE A 59 8.20 7.87 -1.75
CA ILE A 59 7.90 6.61 -2.46
C ILE A 59 7.84 6.82 -3.97
N SER A 60 7.42 8.00 -4.42
CA SER A 60 7.40 8.27 -5.85
C SER A 60 8.79 8.28 -6.46
N ASP A 61 9.86 8.54 -5.71
CA ASP A 61 11.23 8.47 -6.22
C ASP A 61 11.66 7.03 -6.56
N GLU A 62 11.07 6.04 -5.87
CA GLU A 62 11.28 4.62 -6.12
C GLU A 62 10.40 4.07 -7.26
N LEU A 63 9.47 4.89 -7.77
CA LEU A 63 8.53 4.52 -8.82
C LEU A 63 8.79 5.32 -10.09
N ASN A 64 8.96 4.66 -11.22
CA ASN A 64 8.81 5.30 -12.53
C ASN A 64 7.32 5.56 -12.85
N VAL A 65 6.77 6.70 -12.43
CA VAL A 65 5.34 7.03 -12.59
C VAL A 65 5.01 7.38 -14.03
N GLY A 66 3.96 6.77 -14.58
CA GLY A 66 3.42 7.15 -15.89
C GLY A 66 2.38 6.19 -16.45
N PRO A 67 1.59 6.61 -17.46
CA PRO A 67 0.51 5.79 -18.03
C PRO A 67 0.99 4.50 -18.70
N ASN A 68 2.25 4.49 -19.17
CA ASN A 68 2.93 3.35 -19.78
C ASN A 68 4.03 2.77 -18.87
N ALA A 69 4.04 3.16 -17.59
CA ALA A 69 4.99 2.71 -16.57
C ALA A 69 4.21 2.30 -15.30
N HIS A 70 4.63 2.74 -14.11
CA HIS A 70 3.82 2.55 -12.90
C HIS A 70 2.61 3.50 -12.93
N ARG A 71 1.42 2.91 -12.96
CA ARG A 71 0.15 3.64 -13.03
C ARG A 71 -0.32 3.95 -11.64
N VAL A 72 -0.56 5.22 -11.35
CA VAL A 72 -0.93 5.68 -10.02
C VAL A 72 -2.37 6.17 -9.96
N ALA A 73 -3.04 5.86 -8.87
CA ALA A 73 -4.29 6.49 -8.43
C ALA A 73 -4.13 6.87 -6.95
N MET A 74 -4.84 7.90 -6.51
CA MET A 74 -4.74 8.38 -5.13
C MET A 74 -6.10 8.82 -4.60
N ILE A 75 -6.41 8.42 -3.37
CA ILE A 75 -7.54 8.90 -2.60
C ILE A 75 -6.95 9.67 -1.44
N VAL A 76 -7.29 10.95 -1.33
CA VAL A 76 -6.92 11.77 -0.18
C VAL A 76 -8.19 12.01 0.62
N TYR A 77 -8.21 11.66 1.90
CA TYR A 77 -9.43 11.68 2.71
C TYR A 77 -9.21 12.33 4.08
N SER A 78 -10.25 12.96 4.60
CA SER A 78 -10.35 13.42 5.99
C SER A 78 -11.78 13.13 6.51
N GLY A 79 -12.21 13.81 7.57
CA GLY A 79 -13.45 13.54 8.31
C GLY A 79 -14.77 13.85 7.59
N LEU A 80 -15.86 13.81 8.36
CA LEU A 80 -17.24 13.81 7.85
C LEU A 80 -17.63 15.07 7.05
N ASN A 81 -17.05 16.23 7.35
CA ASN A 81 -17.49 17.53 6.83
C ASN A 81 -16.59 18.09 5.72
N TYR A 82 -16.34 17.31 4.66
CA TYR A 82 -15.46 17.65 3.52
C TYR A 82 -13.95 17.51 3.85
N ARG A 83 -13.07 16.90 3.06
CA ARG A 83 -12.99 16.76 1.60
C ARG A 83 -12.37 15.41 1.25
N ARG A 84 -12.93 14.72 0.26
CA ARG A 84 -12.27 13.60 -0.41
C ARG A 84 -11.85 14.06 -1.79
N GLU A 85 -10.57 13.91 -2.11
CA GLU A 85 -10.05 14.15 -3.45
C GLU A 85 -9.70 12.79 -4.07
N VAL A 86 -10.34 12.47 -5.20
CA VAL A 86 -10.14 11.20 -5.91
C VAL A 86 -9.36 11.48 -7.19
N TYR A 87 -8.11 11.06 -7.20
CA TYR A 87 -7.22 11.08 -8.35
C TYR A 87 -7.30 9.71 -9.02
N LYS A 88 -7.98 9.64 -10.17
CA LYS A 88 -8.18 8.39 -10.93
C LYS A 88 -6.85 7.87 -11.49
N TRP A 89 -6.84 6.62 -11.95
CA TRP A 89 -5.68 6.01 -12.61
C TRP A 89 -5.08 6.92 -13.70
N ASN A 90 -3.76 7.05 -13.69
CA ASN A 90 -2.98 7.87 -14.63
C ASN A 90 -3.24 9.39 -14.51
N PHE A 91 -3.62 9.87 -13.33
CA PHE A 91 -3.75 11.32 -13.07
C PHE A 91 -2.43 12.06 -13.25
N ALA A 92 -1.30 11.43 -12.91
CA ALA A 92 0.04 11.95 -13.13
C ALA A 92 0.70 11.25 -14.33
N LYS A 93 1.36 12.01 -15.20
CA LYS A 93 2.06 11.51 -16.39
C LYS A 93 3.53 11.21 -16.14
N ASN A 94 4.09 11.74 -15.06
CA ASN A 94 5.47 11.55 -14.62
C ASN A 94 5.62 11.83 -13.11
N ASN A 95 6.78 11.52 -12.55
CA ASN A 95 7.13 11.76 -11.15
C ASN A 95 6.96 13.23 -10.75
N ALA A 96 7.39 14.17 -11.59
CA ALA A 96 7.30 15.60 -11.27
C ALA A 96 5.84 16.07 -11.11
N GLU A 97 4.92 15.57 -11.93
CA GLU A 97 3.49 15.85 -11.78
C GLU A 97 2.88 15.19 -10.55
N PHE A 98 3.27 13.96 -10.26
CA PHE A 98 2.87 13.27 -9.05
C PHE A 98 3.32 14.06 -7.80
N GLN A 99 4.62 14.37 -7.70
CA GLN A 99 5.19 15.11 -6.57
C GLN A 99 4.56 16.48 -6.40
N ARG A 100 4.38 17.25 -7.47
CA ARG A 100 3.70 18.56 -7.40
C ARG A 100 2.29 18.45 -6.83
N THR A 101 1.56 17.41 -7.23
CA THR A 101 0.20 17.15 -6.73
C THR A 101 0.24 16.82 -5.24
N VAL A 102 1.08 15.86 -4.83
CA VAL A 102 1.19 15.41 -3.44
C VAL A 102 1.69 16.52 -2.51
N LEU A 103 2.76 17.22 -2.88
CA LEU A 103 3.35 18.30 -2.09
C LEU A 103 2.43 19.53 -2.01
N GLY A 104 1.50 19.69 -2.96
CA GLY A 104 0.46 20.71 -2.92
C GLY A 104 -0.66 20.44 -1.92
N LEU A 105 -0.78 19.21 -1.41
CA LEU A 105 -1.77 18.86 -0.39
C LEU A 105 -1.44 19.53 0.95
N ARG A 106 -2.46 20.01 1.64
CA ARG A 106 -2.35 20.69 2.94
C ARG A 106 -3.18 19.97 3.98
N ALA A 107 -2.72 19.84 5.21
CA ALA A 107 -3.51 19.19 6.25
C ALA A 107 -4.90 19.84 6.38
N ILE A 108 -5.94 19.02 6.55
CA ILE A 108 -7.29 19.50 6.87
C ILE A 108 -7.65 18.89 8.21
N GLY A 109 -7.81 19.73 9.23
CA GLY A 109 -8.25 19.27 10.55
C GLY A 109 -9.60 18.58 10.48
N GLY A 110 -9.86 17.66 11.41
CA GLY A 110 -11.12 16.91 11.48
C GLY A 110 -10.90 15.45 11.85
N THR A 111 -11.98 14.67 11.78
CA THR A 111 -11.96 13.22 12.04
C THR A 111 -11.34 12.43 10.88
N THR A 112 -11.23 11.11 11.01
CA THR A 112 -10.68 10.21 9.99
C THR A 112 -11.73 9.18 9.61
N ASN A 113 -12.07 9.08 8.31
CA ASN A 113 -13.08 8.12 7.81
C ASN A 113 -12.42 7.18 6.80
N THR A 114 -11.74 6.18 7.34
CA THR A 114 -10.92 5.21 6.59
C THR A 114 -11.81 4.25 5.81
N LYS A 115 -12.93 3.82 6.42
CA LYS A 115 -13.87 2.90 5.78
C LYS A 115 -14.32 3.44 4.42
N LYS A 116 -14.75 4.72 4.35
CA LYS A 116 -15.23 5.28 3.08
C LYS A 116 -14.12 5.43 2.05
N ALA A 117 -12.89 5.71 2.47
CA ALA A 117 -11.75 5.79 1.57
C ALA A 117 -11.47 4.42 0.94
N LEU A 118 -11.58 3.33 1.71
CA LEU A 118 -11.43 1.97 1.21
C LEU A 118 -12.58 1.56 0.27
N GLU A 119 -13.82 1.96 0.56
CA GLU A 119 -14.96 1.76 -0.35
C GLU A 119 -14.72 2.40 -1.73
N ILE A 120 -14.24 3.65 -1.77
CA ILE A 120 -13.85 4.31 -3.03
C ILE A 120 -12.66 3.58 -3.68
N GLY A 121 -11.76 3.02 -2.87
CA GLY A 121 -10.69 2.16 -3.35
C GLY A 121 -11.21 0.96 -4.14
N LEU A 122 -12.27 0.30 -3.65
CA LEU A 122 -12.93 -0.81 -4.36
C LEU A 122 -13.45 -0.36 -5.74
N GLU A 123 -14.06 0.82 -5.83
CA GLU A 123 -14.53 1.38 -7.09
C GLU A 123 -13.39 1.64 -8.08
N LEU A 124 -12.30 2.27 -7.62
CA LEU A 124 -11.11 2.50 -8.47
C LEU A 124 -10.51 1.18 -8.95
N MET A 125 -10.47 0.15 -8.10
CA MET A 125 -9.94 -1.17 -8.46
C MET A 125 -10.71 -1.86 -9.59
N GLN A 126 -11.98 -1.51 -9.82
CA GLN A 126 -12.77 -2.04 -10.95
C GLN A 126 -12.27 -1.51 -12.30
N THR A 127 -11.73 -0.29 -12.33
CA THR A 127 -11.32 0.41 -13.56
C THR A 127 -9.84 0.25 -13.92
N ARG A 128 -9.07 -0.46 -13.07
CA ARG A 128 -7.64 -0.70 -13.30
C ARG A 128 -7.40 -1.69 -14.45
N ASN A 129 -6.20 -1.65 -15.02
CA ASN A 129 -5.74 -2.74 -15.88
C ASN A 129 -5.39 -3.97 -15.03
N LYS A 130 -6.26 -4.98 -15.04
CA LYS A 130 -6.17 -6.20 -14.21
C LYS A 130 -4.97 -7.11 -14.57
N SER A 131 -4.37 -6.94 -15.74
CA SER A 131 -3.15 -7.69 -16.13
C SER A 131 -1.89 -7.21 -15.39
N ILE A 132 -1.92 -6.00 -14.82
CA ILE A 132 -0.80 -5.43 -14.08
C ILE A 132 -0.98 -5.68 -12.57
N PRO A 133 0.04 -6.21 -11.87
CA PRO A 133 0.06 -6.33 -10.42
C PRO A 133 -0.29 -5.01 -9.72
N THR A 134 -1.10 -5.07 -8.66
CA THR A 134 -1.57 -3.88 -7.95
C THR A 134 -1.06 -3.83 -6.52
N LEU A 135 -0.48 -2.70 -6.15
CA LEU A 135 -0.11 -2.36 -4.78
C LEU A 135 -1.10 -1.33 -4.25
N ILE A 136 -1.73 -1.63 -3.11
CA ILE A 136 -2.53 -0.66 -2.36
C ILE A 136 -1.73 -0.25 -1.14
N MET A 137 -1.58 1.05 -0.94
CA MET A 137 -0.89 1.62 0.21
C MET A 137 -1.82 2.55 0.96
N VAL A 138 -2.17 2.17 2.19
CA VAL A 138 -2.92 3.00 3.11
C VAL A 138 -1.90 3.73 3.99
N VAL A 139 -1.90 5.06 3.96
CA VAL A 139 -0.97 5.89 4.73
C VAL A 139 -1.78 6.70 5.74
N THR A 140 -1.53 6.50 7.03
CA THR A 140 -2.24 7.13 8.15
C THR A 140 -1.29 7.50 9.28
N ASP A 141 -1.68 8.45 10.14
CA ASP A 141 -0.94 8.80 11.35
C ASP A 141 -1.36 7.99 12.59
N GLY A 142 -2.34 7.08 12.45
CA GLY A 142 -2.61 6.03 13.45
C GLY A 142 -3.96 6.09 14.17
N ARG A 143 -4.95 6.86 13.68
CA ARG A 143 -6.30 6.90 14.28
C ARG A 143 -7.41 6.93 13.22
N SER A 144 -8.25 5.89 13.21
CA SER A 144 -9.49 5.86 12.43
C SER A 144 -10.69 6.13 13.35
N ALA A 145 -11.69 6.89 12.89
CA ALA A 145 -12.94 7.08 13.63
C ALA A 145 -13.99 5.98 13.32
N ASP A 146 -13.75 5.15 12.32
CA ASP A 146 -14.61 4.04 11.88
C ASP A 146 -13.83 2.73 11.71
N ASP A 147 -14.55 1.60 11.73
CA ASP A 147 -13.99 0.26 11.49
C ASP A 147 -13.76 0.02 9.98
N PRO A 148 -12.49 -0.09 9.52
CA PRO A 148 -12.15 -0.25 8.12
C PRO A 148 -12.08 -1.71 7.64
N LYS A 149 -12.32 -2.70 8.52
CA LYS A 149 -11.98 -4.12 8.26
C LYS A 149 -12.67 -4.72 7.04
N GLU A 150 -13.98 -4.57 6.94
CA GLU A 150 -14.78 -5.11 5.82
C GLU A 150 -14.25 -4.70 4.44
N PRO A 151 -14.13 -3.39 4.11
CA PRO A 151 -13.60 -3.00 2.80
C PRO A 151 -12.10 -3.27 2.65
N ALA A 152 -11.33 -3.34 3.75
CA ALA A 152 -9.93 -3.76 3.69
C ALA A 152 -9.78 -5.23 3.27
N LEU A 153 -10.54 -6.13 3.89
CA LEU A 153 -10.59 -7.55 3.54
C LEU A 153 -11.05 -7.74 2.10
N ALA A 154 -12.06 -6.97 1.66
CA ALA A 154 -12.53 -7.00 0.28
C ALA A 154 -11.42 -6.59 -0.72
N LEU A 155 -10.62 -5.56 -0.40
CA LEU A 155 -9.47 -5.15 -1.23
C LEU A 155 -8.34 -6.19 -1.23
N GLN A 156 -8.05 -6.81 -0.08
CA GLN A 156 -7.05 -7.88 0.05
C GLN A 156 -7.43 -9.15 -0.72
N ALA A 157 -8.73 -9.45 -0.81
CA ALA A 157 -9.24 -10.61 -1.55
C ALA A 157 -9.14 -10.45 -3.08
N ILE A 158 -8.84 -9.25 -3.59
CA ILE A 158 -8.72 -9.02 -5.02
C ILE A 158 -7.47 -9.74 -5.57
N PRO A 159 -7.59 -10.58 -6.62
CA PRO A 159 -6.44 -11.25 -7.21
C PRO A 159 -5.39 -10.25 -7.73
N ASN A 160 -4.12 -10.69 -7.73
CA ASN A 160 -2.98 -9.91 -8.21
C ASN A 160 -2.86 -8.54 -7.51
N THR A 161 -3.20 -8.50 -6.22
CA THR A 161 -3.22 -7.30 -5.38
C THR A 161 -2.50 -7.57 -4.06
N TRP A 162 -1.70 -6.62 -3.61
CA TRP A 162 -1.11 -6.58 -2.27
C TRP A 162 -1.49 -5.28 -1.59
N MET A 163 -1.73 -5.32 -0.28
CA MET A 163 -2.13 -4.15 0.51
C MET A 163 -1.19 -3.99 1.71
N PHE A 164 -0.76 -2.76 1.98
CA PHE A 164 0.06 -2.40 3.14
C PHE A 164 -0.52 -1.17 3.82
N ALA A 165 -0.43 -1.15 5.15
CA ALA A 165 -0.67 0.04 5.95
C ALA A 165 0.69 0.61 6.40
N ALA A 166 0.93 1.88 6.11
CA ALA A 166 2.04 2.66 6.61
C ALA A 166 1.53 3.64 7.65
N ALA A 167 1.91 3.41 8.91
CA ALA A 167 1.66 4.34 10.00
C ALA A 167 2.85 5.31 10.13
N THR A 168 2.63 6.60 9.93
CA THR A 168 3.68 7.65 10.00
C THR A 168 3.68 8.42 11.32
N GLY A 169 2.80 8.03 12.25
CA GLY A 169 2.72 8.51 13.62
C GLY A 169 3.86 8.01 14.51
N ASP A 170 3.74 8.21 15.83
CA ASP A 170 4.69 7.64 16.78
C ASP A 170 4.53 6.10 16.80
N PRO A 171 5.55 5.32 16.42
CA PRO A 171 5.47 3.87 16.42
C PRO A 171 5.18 3.26 17.81
N LEU A 172 5.44 4.01 18.90
CA LEU A 172 5.11 3.60 20.27
C LEU A 172 3.63 3.78 20.63
N LEU A 173 2.89 4.57 19.85
CA LEU A 173 1.44 4.80 20.02
C LEU A 173 0.61 4.12 18.94
N ALA A 174 1.25 3.50 17.94
CA ALA A 174 0.60 2.77 16.88
C ALA A 174 0.09 1.42 17.41
N ASP A 175 -1.21 1.34 17.70
CA ASP A 175 -1.87 0.06 17.98
C ASP A 175 -1.97 -0.76 16.69
N ARG A 176 -1.17 -1.82 16.59
CA ARG A 176 -1.17 -2.73 15.44
C ARG A 176 -2.53 -3.40 15.21
N SER A 177 -3.36 -3.54 16.23
CA SER A 177 -4.70 -4.13 16.10
C SER A 177 -5.73 -3.17 15.48
N SER A 178 -5.38 -1.88 15.39
CA SER A 178 -6.14 -0.84 14.71
C SER A 178 -5.73 -0.62 13.24
N LEU A 179 -4.64 -1.27 12.81
CA LEU A 179 -4.12 -1.22 11.46
C LEU A 179 -4.63 -2.44 10.66
N LEU A 180 -5.72 -2.22 9.91
CA LEU A 180 -6.34 -3.13 8.93
C LEU A 180 -6.48 -4.60 9.40
#